data_AF-A0A2G6DP99-F1
#
_entry.id   AF-A0A2G6DP99-F1
#
_cell.length_a   1.000
_cell.length_b   1.000
_cell.length_c   1.000
_cell.angle_alpha   90.00
_cell.angle_beta   90.00
_cell.angle_gamma   90.00
#
_symmetry.space_group_name_H-M   'P 1'
#
loop_
_entity.id
_entity.type
_entity.pdbx_description
1 polymer ?
#
loop_
_entity_poly.entity_id
_entity_poly.type
_entity_poly.pdbx_seq_one_letter_code
_entity_poly.pdbx_strand_id
1 'polypeptide(L)'
;MIKIKNIATIFSQHKIVYSVLGVLFVCGAFLRLWQFSPLMHFELDQARDMFVVYDMVEGGAHDIPLIGPQARGRELYLGPLFYYFSYVSARLFGVSPETVALPDVLFSLCAIPLFYLFTRRFFDRPLSCGMTGIVAVSLFLVIYGRFAWNPNSMFFWSLVTFYSILRAWDGTQLKRGWFASAVVGLAVVTQLHFVAFIAAPATFIAYMLCTRMRVPLGTA
;
A
#
# COMPACT_ATOMS: atom_id res chain seq x y z
N MET A 1 -14.35 23.37 0.84
CA MET A 1 -15.67 22.85 0.43
C MET A 1 -15.74 22.73 -1.09
N ILE A 2 -15.37 21.58 -1.65
CA ILE A 2 -15.65 21.27 -3.06
C ILE A 2 -17.17 21.07 -3.15
N LYS A 3 -17.89 21.96 -3.87
CA LYS A 3 -19.35 21.95 -3.94
C LYS A 3 -19.83 20.59 -4.47
N ILE A 4 -20.71 19.91 -3.71
CA ILE A 4 -21.31 18.60 -4.00
C ILE A 4 -21.90 18.52 -5.42
N LYS A 5 -22.40 19.65 -5.96
CA LYS A 5 -22.87 19.76 -7.35
C LYS A 5 -21.81 19.39 -8.39
N ASN A 6 -20.52 19.67 -8.17
CA ASN A 6 -19.45 19.30 -9.12
C ASN A 6 -19.17 17.80 -9.11
N ILE A 7 -19.31 17.13 -7.97
CA ILE A 7 -19.07 15.69 -7.85
C ILE A 7 -20.15 14.94 -8.65
N ALA A 8 -21.42 15.28 -8.44
CA ALA A 8 -22.54 14.66 -9.17
C ALA A 8 -22.42 14.80 -10.70
N THR A 9 -21.97 15.96 -11.19
CA THR A 9 -21.77 16.20 -12.63
C THR A 9 -20.62 15.36 -13.21
N ILE A 10 -19.49 15.26 -12.50
CA ILE A 10 -18.35 14.41 -12.90
C ILE A 10 -18.75 12.93 -12.94
N PHE A 11 -19.49 12.46 -11.94
CA PHE A 11 -20.06 11.12 -11.95
C PHE A 11 -20.98 10.92 -13.16
N SER A 12 -21.78 11.92 -13.52
CA SER A 12 -22.72 11.81 -14.65
C SER A 12 -22.05 11.66 -16.02
N GLN A 13 -20.87 12.28 -16.21
CA GLN A 13 -20.13 12.26 -17.47
C GLN A 13 -19.26 11.01 -17.64
N HIS A 14 -18.96 10.29 -16.55
CA HIS A 14 -18.10 9.10 -16.55
C HIS A 14 -18.73 7.90 -15.82
N LYS A 15 -20.07 7.83 -15.76
CA LYS A 15 -20.82 6.79 -15.03
C LYS A 15 -20.29 5.38 -15.31
N ILE A 16 -20.10 5.05 -16.59
CA ILE A 16 -19.64 3.73 -17.03
C ILE A 16 -18.29 3.37 -16.39
N VAL A 17 -17.34 4.29 -16.39
CA VAL A 17 -15.99 4.04 -15.84
C VAL A 17 -16.06 3.80 -14.34
N TYR A 18 -16.82 4.61 -13.60
CA TYR A 18 -16.99 4.42 -12.17
C TYR A 18 -17.75 3.13 -11.84
N SER A 19 -18.75 2.76 -12.64
CA SER A 19 -19.44 1.48 -12.51
C SER A 19 -18.50 0.29 -12.74
N VAL A 20 -17.67 0.35 -13.79
CA VAL A 20 -16.66 -0.69 -14.07
C VAL A 20 -15.67 -0.80 -12.91
N LEU A 21 -15.12 0.31 -12.42
CA LEU A 21 -14.22 0.28 -11.27
C LEU A 21 -14.89 -0.25 -10.00
N GLY A 22 -16.17 0.07 -9.79
CA GLY A 22 -16.97 -0.49 -8.71
C GLY A 22 -17.08 -2.01 -8.81
N VAL A 23 -17.40 -2.54 -9.99
CA VAL A 23 -17.44 -3.98 -10.25
C VAL A 23 -16.06 -4.62 -10.03
N LEU A 24 -14.99 -4.03 -10.56
CA LEU A 24 -13.63 -4.54 -10.38
C LEU A 24 -13.22 -4.56 -8.90
N PHE A 25 -13.57 -3.53 -8.14
CA PHE A 25 -13.32 -3.48 -6.71
C PHE A 25 -14.10 -4.56 -5.96
N VAL A 26 -15.39 -4.72 -6.24
CA VAL A 26 -16.23 -5.75 -5.62
C VAL A 26 -15.72 -7.15 -5.96
N CYS A 27 -15.36 -7.42 -7.21
CA CYS A 27 -14.76 -8.70 -7.61
C CYS A 27 -13.42 -8.94 -6.90
N GLY A 28 -12.53 -7.94 -6.88
CA GLY A 28 -11.24 -8.05 -6.21
C GLY A 28 -11.37 -8.23 -4.69
N ALA A 29 -12.38 -7.60 -4.08
CA ALA A 29 -12.73 -7.77 -2.68
C ALA A 29 -13.29 -9.17 -2.38
N PHE A 30 -14.23 -9.63 -3.20
CA PHE A 30 -14.76 -10.98 -3.11
C PHE A 30 -13.64 -12.02 -3.18
N LEU A 31 -12.73 -11.92 -4.15
CA LEU A 31 -11.63 -12.88 -4.30
C LEU A 31 -10.65 -12.90 -3.12
N ARG A 32 -10.51 -11.79 -2.38
CA ARG A 32 -9.60 -11.69 -1.21
C ARG A 32 -10.28 -12.06 0.11
N LEU A 33 -11.57 -11.82 0.22
CA LEU A 33 -12.32 -12.01 1.47
C LEU A 33 -13.15 -13.31 1.48
N TRP A 34 -13.44 -13.89 0.31
CA TRP A 34 -14.14 -15.16 0.22
C TRP A 34 -13.34 -16.24 0.93
N GLN A 35 -14.00 -16.96 1.86
CA GLN A 35 -13.38 -18.02 2.64
C GLN A 35 -12.04 -17.57 3.24
N PHE A 36 -12.04 -16.38 3.87
CA PHE A 36 -10.82 -15.67 4.28
C PHE A 36 -9.88 -16.55 5.11
N SER A 37 -10.35 -17.00 6.28
CA SER A 37 -9.60 -17.85 7.21
C SER A 37 -9.11 -19.18 6.60
N PRO A 38 -9.97 -20.06 6.04
CA PRO A 38 -9.52 -21.38 5.58
C PRO A 38 -8.64 -21.35 4.33
N LEU A 39 -8.67 -20.28 3.52
CA LEU A 39 -7.80 -20.13 2.34
C LEU A 39 -6.64 -19.17 2.59
N MET A 40 -6.45 -18.72 3.83
CA MET A 40 -5.31 -17.89 4.20
C MET A 40 -4.05 -18.75 4.26
N HIS A 41 -2.98 -18.28 3.65
CA HIS A 41 -1.67 -18.89 3.79
C HIS A 41 -1.15 -18.66 5.21
N PHE A 42 -0.72 -19.73 5.89
CA PHE A 42 -0.22 -19.64 7.26
C PHE A 42 0.92 -20.64 7.47
N GLU A 43 2.14 -20.11 7.49
CA GLU A 43 3.37 -20.88 7.65
C GLU A 43 4.19 -20.33 8.83
N LEU A 44 5.42 -20.83 8.98
CA LEU A 44 6.36 -20.43 10.04
C LEU A 44 6.56 -18.92 10.14
N ASP A 45 6.60 -18.21 9.01
CA ASP A 45 6.76 -16.75 9.00
C ASP A 45 5.54 -16.05 9.62
N GLN A 46 4.32 -16.46 9.28
CA GLN A 46 3.07 -15.93 9.87
C GLN A 46 2.96 -16.27 11.36
N ALA A 47 3.30 -17.50 11.73
CA ALA A 47 3.26 -17.93 13.13
C ALA A 47 4.24 -17.11 13.99
N ARG A 48 5.49 -16.94 13.54
CA ARG A 48 6.49 -16.10 14.21
C ARG A 48 5.98 -14.67 14.39
N ASP A 49 5.53 -14.06 13.31
CA ASP A 49 5.12 -12.65 13.32
C ASP A 49 3.86 -12.45 14.18
N MET A 50 2.98 -13.45 14.26
CA MET A 50 1.82 -13.43 15.15
C MET A 50 2.21 -13.45 16.62
N PHE A 51 3.23 -14.22 17.03
CA PHE A 51 3.73 -14.19 18.41
C PHE A 51 4.31 -12.84 18.79
N VAL A 52 5.08 -12.20 17.89
CA VAL A 52 5.58 -10.84 18.12
C VAL A 52 4.41 -9.87 18.35
N VAL A 53 3.37 -9.93 17.52
CA VAL A 53 2.19 -9.06 17.67
C VAL A 53 1.39 -9.40 18.94
N TYR A 54 1.31 -10.67 19.33
CA TYR A 54 0.69 -11.11 20.58
C TYR A 54 1.40 -10.48 21.78
N ASP A 55 2.74 -10.59 21.84
CA ASP A 55 3.54 -10.01 22.92
C ASP A 55 3.38 -8.49 22.97
N MET A 56 3.33 -7.81 21.83
CA MET A 56 3.05 -6.36 21.78
C MET A 56 1.70 -5.99 22.39
N VAL A 57 0.66 -6.80 22.16
CA VAL A 57 -0.70 -6.54 22.66
C VAL A 57 -0.81 -6.84 24.16
N GLU A 58 -0.26 -7.97 24.61
CA GLU A 58 -0.35 -8.41 26.01
C GLU A 58 0.66 -7.69 26.94
N GLY A 59 1.90 -7.52 26.47
CA GLY A 59 2.98 -6.89 27.24
C GLY A 59 3.05 -5.36 27.15
N GLY A 60 2.33 -4.78 26.19
CA GLY A 60 2.17 -3.33 26.05
C GLY A 60 3.41 -2.63 25.48
N ALA A 61 3.62 -1.36 25.86
CA ALA A 61 4.59 -0.49 25.18
C ALA A 61 6.06 -0.97 25.26
N HIS A 62 6.41 -1.79 26.26
CA HIS A 62 7.77 -2.32 26.43
C HIS A 62 8.12 -3.40 25.40
N ASP A 63 7.11 -4.10 24.86
CA ASP A 63 7.30 -5.20 23.90
C ASP A 63 7.09 -4.75 22.46
N ILE A 64 6.94 -3.44 22.21
CA ILE A 64 6.90 -2.88 20.86
C ILE A 64 8.31 -2.90 20.26
N PRO A 65 8.57 -3.74 19.23
CA PRO A 65 9.91 -3.91 18.70
C PRO A 65 10.32 -2.71 17.84
N LEU A 66 11.56 -2.24 18.00
CA LEU A 66 12.15 -1.21 17.12
C LEU A 66 12.75 -1.80 15.83
N ILE A 67 12.82 -3.12 15.73
CA ILE A 67 13.31 -3.87 14.57
C ILE A 67 12.20 -4.74 13.98
N GLY A 68 12.17 -4.84 12.65
CA GLY A 68 11.20 -5.62 11.91
C GLY A 68 11.60 -7.08 11.70
N PRO A 69 10.87 -7.80 10.81
CA PRO A 69 11.18 -9.18 10.47
C PRO A 69 12.62 -9.38 9.96
N GLN A 70 13.16 -10.54 10.29
CA GLN A 70 14.52 -10.92 9.91
C GLN A 70 14.57 -11.44 8.45
N ALA A 71 15.57 -11.00 7.68
CA ALA A 71 15.90 -11.61 6.40
C ALA A 71 16.53 -12.99 6.65
N ARG A 72 16.00 -14.03 5.98
CA ARG A 72 16.50 -15.41 6.13
C ARG A 72 18.03 -15.50 6.02
N GLY A 73 18.64 -16.14 7.03
CA GLY A 73 20.04 -16.57 7.01
C GLY A 73 21.08 -15.51 7.37
N ARG A 74 20.70 -14.30 7.83
CA ARG A 74 21.64 -13.25 8.27
C ARG A 74 21.08 -12.44 9.45
N GLU A 75 21.94 -11.74 10.19
CA GLU A 75 21.57 -10.72 11.19
C GLU A 75 21.10 -9.42 10.52
N LEU A 76 20.20 -9.53 9.54
CA LEU A 76 19.69 -8.39 8.80
C LEU A 76 18.20 -8.25 9.07
N TYR A 77 17.80 -7.10 9.61
CA TYR A 77 16.42 -6.83 10.02
C TYR A 77 15.81 -5.71 9.19
N LEU A 78 14.52 -5.81 8.97
CA LEU A 78 13.72 -4.77 8.34
C LEU A 78 13.30 -3.70 9.35
N GLY A 79 12.60 -2.66 8.88
CA GLY A 79 11.96 -1.71 9.79
C GLY A 79 10.69 -2.30 10.43
N PRO A 80 10.28 -1.82 11.61
CA PRO A 80 9.22 -2.44 12.41
C PRO A 80 7.79 -2.15 11.92
N LEU A 81 7.62 -1.29 10.91
CA LEU A 81 6.29 -0.84 10.46
C LEU A 81 5.31 -1.97 10.10
N PHE A 82 5.82 -3.10 9.59
CA PHE A 82 4.98 -4.27 9.32
C PHE A 82 4.27 -4.75 10.61
N TYR A 83 5.00 -4.89 11.71
CA TYR A 83 4.42 -5.27 13.00
C TYR A 83 3.47 -4.20 13.52
N TYR A 84 3.77 -2.92 13.28
CA TYR A 84 2.92 -1.83 13.77
C TYR A 84 1.55 -1.82 13.09
N PHE A 85 1.49 -2.15 11.79
CA PHE A 85 0.21 -2.31 11.10
C PHE A 85 -0.62 -3.44 11.72
N SER A 86 0.00 -4.60 11.92
CA SER A 86 -0.65 -5.76 12.52
C SER A 86 -1.08 -5.51 13.96
N TYR A 87 -0.23 -4.85 14.75
CA TYR A 87 -0.52 -4.47 16.14
C TYR A 87 -1.75 -3.57 16.24
N VAL A 88 -1.86 -2.53 15.40
CA VAL A 88 -3.05 -1.66 15.40
C VAL A 88 -4.31 -2.47 15.10
N SER A 89 -4.25 -3.41 14.16
CA SER A 89 -5.41 -4.27 13.85
C SER A 89 -5.74 -5.24 14.99
N ALA A 90 -4.74 -5.94 15.52
CA ALA A 90 -4.92 -6.90 16.60
C ALA A 90 -5.43 -6.24 17.89
N ARG A 91 -4.98 -5.02 18.20
CA ARG A 91 -5.47 -4.25 19.35
C ARG A 91 -6.95 -3.86 19.20
N LEU A 92 -7.43 -3.64 17.97
CA LEU A 92 -8.83 -3.27 17.71
C LEU A 92 -9.78 -4.47 17.65
N PHE A 93 -9.30 -5.62 17.18
CA PHE A 93 -10.15 -6.77 16.84
C PHE A 93 -9.79 -8.07 17.59
N GLY A 94 -8.81 -8.03 18.50
CA GLY A 94 -8.25 -9.20 19.16
C GLY A 94 -7.10 -9.83 18.36
N VAL A 95 -6.25 -10.61 19.03
CA VAL A 95 -5.12 -11.30 18.39
C VAL A 95 -5.60 -12.60 17.74
N SER A 96 -5.48 -12.70 16.42
CA SER A 96 -5.76 -13.89 15.63
C SER A 96 -5.00 -13.81 14.30
N PRO A 97 -4.78 -14.93 13.59
CA PRO A 97 -4.20 -14.91 12.25
C PRO A 97 -4.91 -13.94 11.29
N GLU A 98 -6.24 -13.89 11.34
CA GLU A 98 -7.08 -13.08 10.48
C GLU A 98 -6.92 -11.59 10.75
N THR A 99 -6.89 -11.19 12.02
CA THR A 99 -6.75 -9.78 12.42
C THR A 99 -5.34 -9.27 12.15
N VAL A 100 -4.32 -10.10 12.35
CA VAL A 100 -2.93 -9.77 11.99
C VAL A 100 -2.76 -9.59 10.47
N ALA A 101 -3.50 -10.34 9.66
CA ALA A 101 -3.49 -10.23 8.19
C ALA A 101 -4.35 -9.08 7.63
N LEU A 102 -5.28 -8.53 8.41
CA LEU A 102 -6.25 -7.55 7.94
C LEU A 102 -5.64 -6.27 7.33
N PRO A 103 -4.51 -5.72 7.84
CA PRO A 103 -3.84 -4.60 7.18
C PRO A 103 -3.38 -4.91 5.75
N ASP A 104 -2.75 -6.07 5.51
CA ASP A 104 -2.33 -6.46 4.16
C ASP A 104 -3.52 -6.66 3.23
N VAL A 105 -4.62 -7.21 3.74
CA VAL A 105 -5.89 -7.29 3.00
C VAL A 105 -6.38 -5.90 2.63
N LEU A 106 -6.46 -4.98 3.60
CA LEU A 106 -6.91 -3.60 3.37
C LEU A 106 -6.03 -2.90 2.33
N PHE A 107 -4.70 -2.99 2.45
CA PHE A 107 -3.77 -2.39 1.50
C PHE A 107 -3.91 -2.98 0.11
N SER A 108 -4.10 -4.31 0.00
CA SER A 108 -4.31 -4.96 -1.29
C SER A 108 -5.62 -4.52 -1.97
N LEU A 109 -6.68 -4.25 -1.21
CA LEU A 109 -7.94 -3.70 -1.71
C LEU A 109 -7.78 -2.25 -2.15
N CYS A 110 -7.12 -1.43 -1.32
CA CYS A 110 -6.84 -0.03 -1.62
C CYS A 110 -5.90 0.13 -2.84
N ALA A 111 -5.06 -0.87 -3.12
CA ALA A 111 -4.22 -0.88 -4.30
C ALA A 111 -5.02 -0.90 -5.61
N ILE A 112 -6.22 -1.50 -5.65
CA ILE A 112 -7.03 -1.59 -6.87
C ILE A 112 -7.40 -0.21 -7.44
N PRO A 113 -8.13 0.66 -6.70
CA PRO A 113 -8.46 2.00 -7.20
C PRO A 113 -7.22 2.89 -7.33
N LEU A 114 -6.21 2.74 -6.47
CA LEU A 114 -4.98 3.52 -6.57
C LEU A 114 -4.18 3.16 -7.83
N PHE A 115 -4.16 1.90 -8.22
CA PHE A 115 -3.52 1.43 -9.45
C PHE A 115 -4.20 2.00 -10.69
N TYR A 116 -5.54 2.11 -10.69
CA TYR A 116 -6.25 2.84 -11.73
C TYR A 116 -5.79 4.30 -11.79
N LEU A 117 -5.75 5.01 -10.66
CA LEU A 117 -5.29 6.40 -10.62
C LEU A 117 -3.85 6.56 -11.13
N PHE A 118 -2.98 5.61 -10.80
CA PHE A 118 -1.60 5.58 -11.26
C PHE A 118 -1.51 5.38 -12.78
N THR A 119 -2.14 4.34 -13.32
CA THR A 119 -2.12 4.04 -14.77
C THR A 119 -2.81 5.14 -15.60
N ARG A 120 -3.81 5.82 -15.05
CA ARG A 120 -4.46 6.99 -15.65
C ARG A 120 -3.53 8.16 -15.93
N ARG A 121 -2.32 8.18 -15.35
CA ARG A 121 -1.30 9.21 -15.65
C ARG A 121 -0.61 8.98 -16.99
N PHE A 122 -0.66 7.75 -17.51
CA PHE A 122 0.13 7.33 -18.67
C PHE A 122 -0.74 6.88 -19.84
N PHE A 123 -1.85 6.20 -19.55
CA PHE A 123 -2.68 5.57 -20.57
C PHE A 123 -4.01 6.31 -20.76
N ASP A 124 -4.94 5.77 -21.53
CA ASP A 124 -6.33 6.23 -21.61
C ASP A 124 -7.24 5.48 -20.63
N ARG A 125 -8.55 5.81 -20.58
CA ARG A 125 -9.46 5.21 -19.58
C ARG A 125 -9.69 3.72 -19.81
N PRO A 126 -10.00 3.25 -21.04
CA PRO A 126 -10.19 1.82 -21.29
C PRO A 126 -8.98 0.98 -20.93
N LEU A 127 -7.77 1.37 -21.36
CA LEU A 127 -6.56 0.61 -21.05
C LEU A 127 -6.27 0.59 -19.54
N SER A 128 -6.43 1.73 -18.86
CA SER A 128 -6.26 1.81 -17.40
C SER A 128 -7.27 0.92 -16.66
N CYS A 129 -8.52 0.85 -17.12
CA CYS A 129 -9.52 -0.07 -16.56
C CYS A 129 -9.14 -1.54 -16.80
N GLY A 130 -8.70 -1.88 -18.02
CA GLY A 130 -8.23 -3.23 -18.35
C GLY A 130 -7.06 -3.67 -17.47
N MET A 131 -6.04 -2.83 -17.32
CA MET A 131 -4.90 -3.11 -16.44
C MET A 131 -5.31 -3.23 -14.97
N THR A 132 -6.26 -2.40 -14.51
CA THR A 132 -6.82 -2.50 -13.16
C THR A 132 -7.60 -3.80 -12.98
N GLY A 133 -8.30 -4.25 -14.01
CA GLY A 133 -8.98 -5.55 -14.02
C GLY A 133 -8.01 -6.70 -13.80
N ILE A 134 -6.87 -6.69 -14.49
CA ILE A 134 -5.79 -7.67 -14.28
C ILE A 134 -5.32 -7.66 -12.82
N VAL A 135 -5.09 -6.48 -12.22
CA VAL A 135 -4.70 -6.37 -10.81
C VAL A 135 -5.76 -6.89 -9.85
N ALA A 136 -7.04 -6.60 -10.13
CA ALA A 136 -8.15 -7.01 -9.28
C ALA A 136 -8.28 -8.54 -9.18
N VAL A 137 -8.06 -9.26 -10.30
CA VAL A 137 -8.28 -10.72 -10.39
C VAL A 137 -7.01 -11.55 -10.50
N SER A 138 -5.82 -10.93 -10.53
CA SER A 138 -4.54 -11.64 -10.61
C SER A 138 -4.39 -12.62 -9.45
N LEU A 139 -4.23 -13.91 -9.77
CA LEU A 139 -4.08 -14.98 -8.78
C LEU A 139 -2.96 -14.65 -7.77
N PHE A 140 -1.82 -14.18 -8.28
CA PHE A 140 -0.69 -13.79 -7.44
C PHE A 140 -1.07 -12.65 -6.48
N LEU A 141 -1.61 -11.55 -7.00
CA LEU A 141 -1.97 -10.39 -6.16
C LEU A 141 -3.18 -10.65 -5.25
N VAL A 142 -4.00 -11.64 -5.56
CA VAL A 142 -5.07 -12.10 -4.68
C VAL A 142 -4.48 -12.93 -3.55
N ILE A 143 -3.69 -13.98 -3.83
CA ILE A 143 -3.11 -14.84 -2.78
C ILE A 143 -2.23 -14.02 -1.83
N TYR A 144 -1.31 -13.20 -2.35
CA TYR A 144 -0.46 -12.34 -1.52
C TYR A 144 -1.20 -11.14 -0.91
N GLY A 145 -2.46 -10.91 -1.29
CA GLY A 145 -3.32 -9.93 -0.62
C GLY A 145 -4.15 -10.51 0.52
N ARG A 146 -3.97 -11.79 0.88
CA ARG A 146 -4.84 -12.52 1.83
C ARG A 146 -4.17 -12.90 3.15
N PHE A 147 -2.88 -12.68 3.32
CA PHE A 147 -2.19 -13.10 4.53
C PHE A 147 -1.14 -12.09 4.95
N ALA A 148 -0.73 -12.15 6.22
CA ALA A 148 0.29 -11.29 6.77
C ALA A 148 1.68 -11.70 6.26
N TRP A 149 2.33 -10.81 5.53
CA TRP A 149 3.75 -10.97 5.20
C TRP A 149 4.32 -9.62 4.82
N ASN A 150 5.51 -9.30 5.31
CA ASN A 150 6.11 -7.98 5.16
C ASN A 150 6.14 -7.41 3.73
N PRO A 151 6.36 -8.16 2.63
CA PRO A 151 6.32 -7.58 1.29
C PRO A 151 4.90 -7.39 0.72
N ASN A 152 3.85 -7.96 1.32
CA ASN A 152 2.51 -7.99 0.71
C ASN A 152 1.93 -6.59 0.51
N SER A 153 2.11 -5.70 1.49
CA SER A 153 1.70 -4.30 1.39
C SER A 153 2.62 -3.42 0.53
N MET A 154 3.76 -3.92 0.03
CA MET A 154 4.68 -3.13 -0.80
C MET A 154 4.03 -2.62 -2.08
N PHE A 155 3.15 -3.40 -2.70
CA PHE A 155 2.51 -2.98 -3.95
C PHE A 155 1.68 -1.71 -3.75
N PHE A 156 0.90 -1.66 -2.68
CA PHE A 156 0.14 -0.48 -2.29
C PHE A 156 1.06 0.70 -1.95
N TRP A 157 2.06 0.52 -1.08
CA TRP A 157 2.92 1.61 -0.64
C TRP A 157 3.86 2.12 -1.74
N SER A 158 4.24 1.27 -2.69
CA SER A 158 4.92 1.68 -3.93
C SER A 158 4.01 2.56 -4.79
N LEU A 159 2.74 2.18 -4.93
CA LEU A 159 1.77 3.01 -5.65
C LEU A 159 1.57 4.35 -4.95
N VAL A 160 1.45 4.40 -3.62
CA VAL A 160 1.38 5.67 -2.87
C VAL A 160 2.61 6.52 -3.17
N THR A 161 3.81 5.95 -3.06
CA THR A 161 5.07 6.65 -3.30
C THR A 161 5.14 7.25 -4.70
N PHE A 162 4.97 6.41 -5.73
CA PHE A 162 5.18 6.82 -7.11
C PHE A 162 4.02 7.63 -7.68
N TYR A 163 2.78 7.33 -7.28
CA TYR A 163 1.66 8.19 -7.65
C TYR A 163 1.83 9.59 -7.04
N SER A 164 2.17 9.67 -5.76
CA SER A 164 2.31 10.96 -5.07
C SER A 164 3.47 11.77 -5.62
N ILE A 165 4.62 11.18 -5.96
CA ILE A 165 5.74 11.95 -6.55
C ILE A 165 5.38 12.47 -7.96
N LEU A 166 4.64 11.69 -8.76
CA LEU A 166 4.11 12.13 -10.06
C LEU A 166 3.09 13.27 -9.94
N ARG A 167 2.42 13.39 -8.79
CA ARG A 167 1.47 14.45 -8.49
C ARG A 167 2.13 15.66 -7.83
N ALA A 168 3.27 15.47 -7.19
CA ALA A 168 4.02 16.49 -6.46
C ALA A 168 4.62 17.55 -7.37
N TRP A 169 4.99 17.20 -8.59
CA TRP A 169 5.67 18.10 -9.51
C TRP A 169 4.88 18.29 -10.80
N ASP A 170 4.59 19.54 -11.14
CA ASP A 170 3.94 19.91 -12.41
C ASP A 170 4.91 20.56 -13.42
N GLY A 171 6.22 20.53 -13.14
CA GLY A 171 7.25 21.17 -13.96
C GLY A 171 7.59 22.60 -13.52
N THR A 172 6.74 23.23 -12.72
CA THR A 172 6.91 24.64 -12.31
C THR A 172 7.01 24.79 -10.80
N GLN A 173 6.12 24.13 -10.07
CA GLN A 173 5.98 24.27 -8.62
C GLN A 173 5.84 22.92 -7.95
N LEU A 174 6.37 22.83 -6.72
CA LEU A 174 6.23 21.67 -5.87
C LEU A 174 4.92 21.75 -5.08
N LYS A 175 4.03 20.79 -5.29
CA LYS A 175 2.82 20.59 -4.50
C LYS A 175 3.18 19.83 -3.23
N ARG A 176 3.50 20.59 -2.17
CA ARG A 176 4.03 20.08 -0.89
C ARG A 176 3.25 18.92 -0.28
N GLY A 177 1.92 18.93 -0.33
CA GLY A 177 1.10 17.83 0.23
C GLY A 177 1.33 16.49 -0.48
N TRP A 178 1.44 16.49 -1.81
CA TRP A 178 1.77 15.30 -2.58
C TRP A 178 3.22 14.87 -2.36
N PHE A 179 4.15 15.83 -2.25
CA PHE A 179 5.54 15.51 -1.93
C PHE A 179 5.67 14.84 -0.56
N ALA A 180 5.01 15.39 0.47
CA ALA A 180 4.99 14.80 1.80
C ALA A 180 4.39 13.38 1.79
N SER A 181 3.28 13.16 1.07
CA SER A 181 2.71 11.83 0.89
C SER A 181 3.68 10.87 0.20
N ALA A 182 4.45 11.35 -0.79
CA ALA A 182 5.45 10.55 -1.48
C ALA A 182 6.61 10.16 -0.54
N VAL A 183 7.07 11.08 0.31
CA VAL A 183 8.11 10.82 1.32
C VAL A 183 7.61 9.84 2.39
N VAL A 184 6.36 9.99 2.86
CA VAL A 184 5.75 9.02 3.80
C VAL A 184 5.64 7.64 3.15
N GLY A 185 5.15 7.56 1.91
CA GLY A 185 5.09 6.29 1.18
C GLY A 185 6.48 5.66 1.03
N LEU A 186 7.49 6.47 0.71
CA LEU A 186 8.87 6.02 0.58
C LEU A 186 9.40 5.48 1.92
N ALA A 187 9.19 6.21 3.02
CA ALA A 187 9.62 5.79 4.34
C ALA A 187 8.93 4.51 4.82
N VAL A 188 7.69 4.27 4.40
CA VAL A 188 6.97 3.02 4.70
C VAL A 188 7.53 1.88 3.85
N VAL A 189 7.57 2.04 2.52
CA VAL A 189 7.92 0.93 1.61
C VAL A 189 9.34 0.43 1.81
N THR A 190 10.28 1.30 2.19
CA THR A 190 11.68 0.92 2.48
C THR A 190 11.81 0.04 3.72
N GLN A 191 10.84 0.09 4.64
CA GLN A 191 10.83 -0.75 5.84
C GLN A 191 10.21 -2.14 5.60
N LEU A 192 9.53 -2.35 4.47
CA LEU A 192 8.79 -3.58 4.21
C LEU A 192 9.65 -4.68 3.57
N HIS A 193 10.67 -4.33 2.78
CA HIS A 193 11.53 -5.31 2.12
C HIS A 193 12.83 -4.68 1.58
N PHE A 194 13.93 -5.44 1.54
CA PHE A 194 15.24 -4.95 1.10
C PHE A 194 15.29 -4.49 -0.36
N VAL A 195 14.56 -5.18 -1.25
CA VAL A 195 14.46 -4.75 -2.65
C VAL A 195 13.82 -3.36 -2.72
N ALA A 196 12.77 -3.09 -1.95
CA ALA A 196 12.18 -1.75 -1.89
C ALA A 196 13.08 -0.73 -1.21
N PHE A 197 13.81 -1.14 -0.17
CA PHE A 197 14.80 -0.29 0.50
C PHE A 197 15.79 0.34 -0.49
N ILE A 198 16.20 -0.41 -1.51
CA ILE A 198 17.15 0.09 -2.53
C ILE A 198 16.40 0.70 -3.73
N ALA A 199 15.47 -0.04 -4.32
CA ALA A 199 14.87 0.32 -5.60
C ALA A 199 13.95 1.54 -5.52
N ALA A 200 13.20 1.70 -4.41
CA ALA A 200 12.27 2.80 -4.28
C ALA A 200 12.98 4.16 -4.15
N PRO A 201 13.99 4.34 -3.26
CA PRO A 201 14.75 5.58 -3.21
C PRO A 201 15.51 5.87 -4.51
N ALA A 202 16.12 4.85 -5.12
CA ALA A 202 16.85 5.02 -6.38
C ALA A 202 15.93 5.57 -7.48
N THR A 203 14.73 5.00 -7.62
CA THR A 203 13.74 5.44 -8.62
C THR A 203 13.17 6.81 -8.27
N PHE A 204 12.92 7.09 -7.00
CA PHE A 204 12.46 8.40 -6.52
C PHE A 204 13.47 9.51 -6.83
N ILE A 205 14.75 9.27 -6.53
CA ILE A 205 15.84 10.20 -6.81
C ILE A 205 16.03 10.37 -8.32
N ALA A 206 16.06 9.27 -9.08
CA ALA A 206 16.17 9.33 -10.54
C ALA A 206 15.05 10.19 -11.15
N TYR A 207 13.80 10.02 -10.69
CA TYR A 207 12.68 10.84 -11.12
C TYR A 207 12.88 12.33 -10.81
N MET A 208 13.32 12.66 -9.59
CA MET A 208 13.60 14.06 -9.21
C MET A 208 14.68 14.69 -10.08
N LEU A 209 15.75 13.94 -10.38
CA LEU A 209 16.84 14.41 -11.24
C LEU A 209 16.38 14.60 -12.69
N CYS A 210 15.69 13.62 -13.27
CA CYS A 210 15.19 13.68 -14.65
C CYS A 210 14.17 14.81 -14.84
N THR A 211 13.33 15.08 -13.84
CA THR A 211 12.32 16.15 -13.90
C THR A 211 12.83 17.51 -13.42
N ARG A 212 14.10 17.57 -12.99
CA ARG A 212 14.73 18.75 -12.37
C ARG A 212 13.85 19.35 -11.27
N MET A 213 13.25 18.46 -10.46
CA MET A 213 12.33 18.84 -9.40
C MET A 213 13.04 19.77 -8.40
N ARG A 214 12.52 20.99 -8.24
CA ARG A 214 13.05 21.95 -7.28
C ARG A 214 12.31 21.80 -5.96
N VAL A 215 13.00 21.26 -4.96
CA VAL A 215 12.51 21.26 -3.59
C VAL A 215 12.97 22.55 -2.94
N PRO A 216 12.06 23.50 -2.62
CA PRO A 216 12.44 24.70 -1.89
C PRO A 216 12.88 24.28 -0.49
N LEU A 217 14.19 24.22 -0.27
CA LEU A 217 14.77 24.17 1.07
C LEU A 217 14.38 25.48 1.72
N GLY A 218 13.46 25.44 2.69
CA GLY A 218 13.00 26.65 3.35
C GLY A 218 14.20 27.39 3.92
N THR A 219 14.41 28.63 3.47
CA THR A 219 15.08 29.61 4.32
C THR A 219 14.16 29.80 5.51
N ALA A 220 14.58 29.30 6.67
CA ALA A 220 13.94 29.58 7.95
C ALA A 220 13.85 31.10 8.18
#